data_AF-A0A2T9JIB6-F1
#
_entry.id   AF-A0A2T9JIB6-F1
#
_cell.length_a   1.000
_cell.length_b   1.000
_cell.length_c   1.000
_cell.angle_alpha   90.00
_cell.angle_beta   90.00
_cell.angle_gamma   90.00
#
_symmetry.space_group_name_H-M   'P 1'
#
loop_
_entity.id
_entity.type
_entity.pdbx_description
1 polymer ?
#
loop_
_entity_poly.entity_id
_entity_poly.type
_entity_poly.pdbx_seq_one_letter_code
_entity_poly.pdbx_strand_id
1 'polypeptide(L)'
;MIGLAGATLVACADKSVPPRQLAGADAARGLKLIQAEGCGACHRIPGVKWPRGAVGGPLDDLSTQALIAGRFPNRPDVMIAWLRDAPAMSPDTAMPASGLTQDQARDVAAYLYSLDAD
;
A
#
# COMPACT_ATOMS: atom_id res chain seq x y z
N MET A 1 -16.35 -56.12 0.72
CA MET A 1 -16.06 -55.12 1.76
C MET A 1 -15.29 -53.98 1.09
N ILE A 2 -16.02 -53.01 0.53
CA ILE A 2 -15.46 -51.85 -0.18
C ILE A 2 -15.09 -50.82 0.90
N GLY A 3 -13.80 -50.59 1.10
CA GLY A 3 -13.30 -49.55 2.02
C GLY A 3 -13.06 -48.25 1.26
N LEU A 4 -13.99 -47.30 1.37
CA LEU A 4 -13.76 -45.90 0.99
C LEU A 4 -13.03 -45.22 2.16
N ALA A 5 -11.71 -45.08 2.05
CA ALA A 5 -10.94 -44.20 2.93
C ALA A 5 -10.92 -42.80 2.32
N GLY A 6 -11.64 -41.87 2.95
CA GLY A 6 -11.75 -40.47 2.51
C GLY A 6 -10.43 -39.73 2.64
N ALA A 7 -10.04 -39.03 1.58
CA ALA A 7 -8.94 -38.08 1.59
C ALA A 7 -9.43 -36.73 2.11
N THR A 8 -9.02 -36.34 3.32
CA THR A 8 -9.19 -34.96 3.81
C THR A 8 -8.03 -34.10 3.34
N LEU A 9 -8.27 -33.27 2.33
CA LEU A 9 -7.34 -32.21 1.93
C LEU A 9 -7.51 -31.03 2.92
N VAL A 10 -6.62 -30.94 3.90
CA VAL A 10 -6.39 -29.69 4.63
C VAL A 10 -5.44 -28.85 3.79
N ALA A 11 -5.99 -27.93 3.01
CA ALA A 11 -5.22 -26.89 2.37
C ALA A 11 -5.31 -25.62 3.22
N CYS A 12 -4.32 -25.39 4.08
CA CYS A 12 -4.02 -24.04 4.54
C CYS A 12 -3.51 -23.29 3.31
N ALA A 13 -4.39 -22.62 2.59
CA ALA A 13 -3.97 -21.68 1.57
C ALA A 13 -3.33 -20.50 2.30
N ASP A 14 -2.00 -20.46 2.32
CA ASP A 14 -1.26 -19.23 2.55
C ASP A 14 -1.77 -18.23 1.51
N LYS A 15 -2.65 -17.33 1.95
CA LYS A 15 -3.16 -16.23 1.13
C LYS A 15 -2.12 -15.11 1.12
N SER A 16 -0.88 -15.43 0.77
CA SER A 16 0.08 -14.41 0.42
C SER A 16 -0.35 -13.83 -0.93
N VAL A 17 -0.92 -12.63 -0.90
CA VAL A 17 -1.20 -11.87 -2.11
C VAL A 17 0.16 -11.50 -2.70
N PRO A 18 0.51 -11.95 -3.92
CA PRO A 18 1.81 -11.64 -4.48
C PRO A 18 1.99 -10.12 -4.57
N PRO A 19 3.16 -9.59 -4.17
CA PRO A 19 3.37 -8.15 -4.12
C PRO A 19 3.14 -7.54 -5.50
N ARG A 20 2.39 -6.43 -5.55
CA ARG A 20 2.08 -5.71 -6.79
C ARG A 20 3.32 -4.99 -7.28
N GLN A 21 4.16 -5.69 -8.05
CA GLN A 21 5.38 -5.14 -8.61
C GLN A 21 5.10 -4.10 -9.70
N LEU A 22 5.70 -2.93 -9.55
CA LEU A 22 5.68 -1.84 -10.53
C LEU A 22 7.01 -1.85 -11.30
N ALA A 23 7.00 -2.38 -12.53
CA ALA A 23 8.22 -2.45 -13.35
C ALA A 23 8.89 -1.07 -13.50
N GLY A 24 10.20 -1.01 -13.24
CA GLY A 24 11.00 0.22 -13.31
C GLY A 24 10.83 1.18 -12.13
N ALA A 25 10.03 0.85 -11.12
CA ALA A 25 9.96 1.62 -9.88
C ALA A 25 11.02 1.14 -8.86
N ASP A 26 11.50 2.04 -8.03
CA ASP A 26 12.51 1.79 -7.00
C ASP A 26 11.93 2.06 -5.61
N ALA A 27 11.63 1.00 -4.86
CA ALA A 27 11.07 1.10 -3.51
C ALA A 27 12.00 1.83 -2.52
N ALA A 28 13.33 1.76 -2.67
CA ALA A 28 14.25 2.45 -1.79
C ALA A 28 14.23 3.97 -2.04
N ARG A 29 14.08 4.39 -3.31
CA ARG A 29 13.75 5.79 -3.63
C ARG A 29 12.38 6.19 -3.10
N GLY A 30 11.39 5.29 -3.17
CA GLY A 30 10.06 5.47 -2.60
C GLY A 30 10.09 5.82 -1.11
N LEU A 31 10.85 5.09 -0.30
CA LEU A 31 11.02 5.38 1.13
C LEU A 31 11.63 6.77 1.38
N LYS A 32 12.62 7.19 0.58
CA LYS A 32 13.22 8.52 0.71
C LYS A 32 12.20 9.62 0.40
N LEU A 33 11.37 9.42 -0.63
CA LEU A 33 10.29 10.35 -0.99
C LEU A 33 9.22 10.41 0.10
N ILE A 34 8.80 9.27 0.66
CA ILE A 34 7.85 9.21 1.79
C ILE A 34 8.33 10.06 2.98
N GLN A 35 9.63 10.03 3.26
CA GLN A 35 10.24 10.83 4.32
C GLN A 35 10.30 12.33 3.95
N ALA A 36 10.67 12.65 2.71
CA ALA A 36 10.80 14.03 2.22
C ALA A 36 9.44 14.75 2.09
N GLU A 37 8.42 14.05 1.61
CA GLU A 37 7.05 14.57 1.41
C GLU A 37 6.22 14.56 2.71
N GLY A 38 6.83 14.19 3.84
CA GLY A 38 6.19 14.30 5.15
C GLY A 38 5.02 13.33 5.37
N CYS A 39 4.94 12.22 4.64
CA CYS A 39 3.84 11.24 4.78
C CYS A 39 3.73 10.71 6.24
N GLY A 40 4.86 10.60 6.94
CA GLY A 40 4.93 10.21 8.35
C GLY A 40 4.26 11.18 9.33
N ALA A 41 3.97 12.43 8.93
CA ALA A 41 3.22 13.38 9.77
C ALA A 41 1.78 12.91 10.03
N CYS A 42 1.19 12.16 9.10
CA CYS A 42 -0.18 11.67 9.20
C CYS A 42 -0.27 10.16 9.41
N HIS A 43 0.68 9.39 8.87
CA HIS A 43 0.66 7.93 8.89
C HIS A 43 1.75 7.32 9.75
N ARG A 44 1.48 6.11 10.27
CA ARG A 44 2.54 5.20 10.72
C ARG A 44 2.94 4.32 9.55
N ILE A 45 4.23 4.39 9.18
CA ILE A 45 4.76 3.70 8.01
C ILE A 45 5.98 2.90 8.46
N PRO A 46 6.03 1.56 8.27
CA PRO A 46 7.25 0.79 8.44
C PRO A 46 8.43 1.46 7.73
N GLY A 47 9.61 1.47 8.36
CA GLY A 47 10.80 2.18 7.85
C GLY A 47 10.86 3.69 8.11
N VAL A 48 9.77 4.33 8.57
CA VAL A 48 9.76 5.75 8.98
C VAL A 48 9.67 5.85 10.50
N LYS A 49 10.79 6.21 11.16
CA LYS A 49 10.88 6.26 12.62
C LYS A 49 10.19 7.49 13.23
N TRP A 50 10.25 8.63 12.55
CA TRP A 50 9.64 9.90 12.96
C TRP A 50 9.49 10.82 11.73
N PRO A 51 8.41 11.62 11.61
CA PRO A 51 7.22 11.62 12.47
C PRO A 51 6.40 10.32 12.37
N ARG A 52 5.48 10.10 13.32
CA ARG A 52 4.60 8.92 13.39
C ARG A 52 3.15 9.32 13.66
N GLY A 53 2.51 9.91 12.67
CA GLY A 53 1.11 10.34 12.76
C GLY A 53 0.14 9.17 12.86
N ALA A 54 -1.07 9.46 13.33
CA ALA A 54 -2.16 8.48 13.41
C ALA A 54 -3.44 8.93 12.69
N VAL A 55 -3.47 10.17 12.16
CA VAL A 55 -4.64 10.73 11.48
C VAL A 55 -5.04 9.92 10.26
N GLY A 56 -4.05 9.50 9.46
CA GLY A 56 -4.27 8.68 8.26
C GLY A 56 -4.27 7.17 8.52
N GLY A 57 -4.07 6.73 9.77
CA GLY A 57 -3.91 5.31 10.12
C GLY A 57 -2.55 4.71 9.76
N PRO A 58 -2.29 3.46 10.17
CA PRO A 58 -1.09 2.73 9.80
C PRO A 58 -1.16 2.22 8.34
N LEU A 59 0.00 2.05 7.71
CA LEU A 59 0.12 1.57 6.32
C LEU A 59 0.89 0.24 6.20
N ASP A 60 1.08 -0.46 7.32
CA ASP A 60 1.79 -1.73 7.41
C ASP A 60 1.15 -2.87 6.62
N ASP A 61 -0.18 -2.85 6.44
CA ASP A 61 -0.93 -3.89 5.74
C ASP A 61 -1.48 -3.45 4.37
N LEU A 62 -1.05 -2.28 3.88
CA LEU A 62 -1.64 -1.61 2.72
C LEU A 62 -1.61 -2.46 1.44
N SER A 63 -0.62 -3.36 1.27
CA SER A 63 -0.55 -4.24 0.10
C SER A 63 -1.75 -5.19 0.00
N THR A 64 -2.28 -5.63 1.15
CA THR A 64 -3.36 -6.61 1.30
C THR A 64 -4.75 -5.98 1.32
N GLN A 65 -4.82 -4.67 1.57
CA GLN A 65 -6.07 -3.93 1.60
C GLN A 65 -6.72 -3.89 0.21
N ALA A 66 -8.03 -4.14 0.15
CA ALA A 66 -8.79 -4.08 -1.10
C ALA A 66 -9.01 -2.65 -1.60
N LEU A 67 -9.04 -1.68 -0.69
CA LEU A 67 -9.38 -0.29 -0.98
C LEU A 67 -8.31 0.68 -0.49
N ILE A 68 -8.07 1.73 -1.27
CA ILE A 68 -7.30 2.91 -0.91
C ILE A 68 -8.27 3.92 -0.28
N ALA A 69 -7.89 4.46 0.89
CA ALA A 69 -8.70 5.40 1.66
C ALA A 69 -10.15 4.92 1.92
N GLY A 70 -10.35 3.59 1.96
CA GLY A 70 -11.68 2.97 2.12
C GLY A 70 -12.66 3.22 0.97
N ARG A 71 -12.22 3.78 -0.17
CA ARG A 71 -13.10 4.23 -1.26
C ARG A 71 -12.71 3.72 -2.64
N PHE A 72 -11.43 3.70 -2.96
CA PHE A 72 -10.98 3.41 -4.32
C PHE A 72 -10.37 2.02 -4.42
N PRO A 73 -10.53 1.28 -5.53
CA PRO A 73 -9.88 -0.02 -5.68
C PRO A 73 -8.37 0.12 -5.54
N ASN A 74 -7.76 -0.74 -4.72
CA ASN A 74 -6.32 -0.76 -4.55
C ASN A 74 -5.67 -1.39 -5.79
N ARG A 75 -5.41 -0.56 -6.80
CA ARG A 75 -4.69 -0.89 -8.04
C ARG A 75 -3.59 0.12 -8.31
N PRO A 76 -2.48 -0.27 -8.97
CA PRO A 76 -1.32 0.59 -9.08
C PRO A 76 -1.57 1.95 -9.74
N ASP A 77 -2.36 2.00 -10.82
CA ASP A 77 -2.77 3.24 -11.50
C ASP A 77 -3.53 4.20 -10.58
N VAL A 78 -4.46 3.68 -9.77
CA VAL A 78 -5.26 4.46 -8.82
C VAL A 78 -4.42 4.92 -7.64
N MET A 79 -3.54 4.07 -7.11
CA MET A 79 -2.59 4.46 -6.05
C MET A 79 -1.69 5.60 -6.51
N ILE A 80 -1.16 5.51 -7.73
CA ILE A 80 -0.32 6.57 -8.28
C ILE A 80 -1.11 7.88 -8.42
N ALA A 81 -2.36 7.84 -8.92
CA ALA A 81 -3.21 9.02 -9.01
C ALA A 81 -3.49 9.61 -7.62
N TRP A 82 -3.83 8.77 -6.64
CA TRP A 82 -4.12 9.16 -5.26
C TRP A 82 -2.91 9.81 -4.58
N LEU A 83 -1.73 9.21 -4.72
CA LEU A 83 -0.50 9.73 -4.14
C LEU A 83 -0.14 11.10 -4.69
N ARG A 84 -0.43 11.38 -5.96
CA ARG A 84 -0.13 12.67 -6.60
C ARG A 84 -1.10 13.77 -6.17
N ASP A 85 -2.39 13.48 -6.19
CA ASP A 85 -3.45 14.46 -5.90
C ASP A 85 -4.71 13.79 -5.33
N ALA A 86 -4.67 13.49 -4.03
CA ALA A 86 -5.81 12.93 -3.31
C ALA A 86 -7.05 13.87 -3.33
N PRO A 87 -6.92 15.20 -3.14
CA PRO A 87 -8.07 16.12 -3.22
C PRO A 87 -8.78 16.13 -4.57
N ALA A 88 -8.07 15.97 -5.70
CA ALA A 88 -8.71 15.86 -7.01
C ALA A 88 -9.59 14.59 -7.15
N MET A 89 -9.27 13.52 -6.41
CA MET A 89 -10.04 12.28 -6.41
C MET A 89 -11.15 12.27 -5.34
N SER A 90 -10.89 12.90 -4.20
CA SER A 90 -11.81 12.97 -3.05
C SER A 90 -11.71 14.34 -2.38
N PRO A 91 -12.50 15.34 -2.79
CA PRO A 91 -12.37 16.72 -2.30
C PRO A 91 -12.45 16.89 -0.78
N ASP A 92 -13.17 16.00 -0.09
CA ASP A 92 -13.32 16.03 1.37
C ASP A 92 -12.19 15.30 2.13
N THR A 93 -11.15 14.83 1.44
CA THR A 93 -10.01 14.15 2.07
C THR A 93 -9.14 15.14 2.85
N ALA A 94 -8.62 14.70 4.00
CA ALA A 94 -7.62 15.46 4.74
C ALA A 94 -6.19 15.27 4.17
N MET A 95 -5.99 14.30 3.27
CA MET A 95 -4.68 14.06 2.66
C MET A 95 -4.38 15.17 1.63
N PRO A 96 -3.30 15.94 1.79
CA PRO A 96 -2.98 17.02 0.86
C PRO A 96 -2.51 16.48 -0.49
N ALA A 97 -2.53 17.33 -1.52
CA ALA A 97 -1.79 17.06 -2.75
C ALA A 97 -0.28 17.05 -2.44
N SER A 98 0.44 16.03 -2.90
CA SER A 98 1.87 15.87 -2.62
C SER A 98 2.75 16.57 -3.65
N GLY A 99 2.23 16.85 -4.85
CA GLY A 99 3.04 17.41 -5.95
C GLY A 99 4.01 16.41 -6.58
N LEU A 100 3.96 15.13 -6.20
CA LEU A 100 4.81 14.08 -6.78
C LEU A 100 4.64 13.99 -8.31
N THR A 101 5.75 13.80 -9.01
CA THR A 101 5.72 13.39 -10.42
C THR A 101 5.19 11.96 -10.55
N GLN A 102 4.84 11.57 -11.77
CA GLN A 102 4.39 10.21 -12.07
C GLN A 102 5.41 9.16 -11.60
N ASP A 103 6.70 9.37 -11.85
CA ASP A 103 7.75 8.41 -11.51
C ASP A 103 8.01 8.34 -10.00
N GLN A 104 8.00 9.48 -9.32
CA GLN A 104 8.12 9.52 -7.87
C GLN A 104 6.95 8.79 -7.20
N ALA A 105 5.72 9.02 -7.66
CA ALA A 105 4.55 8.32 -7.13
C ALA A 105 4.59 6.81 -7.41
N ARG A 106 5.18 6.37 -8.53
CA ARG A 106 5.44 4.95 -8.80
C ARG A 106 6.40 4.34 -7.79
N ASP A 107 7.49 5.03 -7.45
CA ASP A 107 8.44 4.56 -6.44
C ASP A 107 7.81 4.47 -5.06
N VAL A 108 7.03 5.48 -4.67
CA VAL A 108 6.29 5.50 -3.41
C VAL A 108 5.29 4.33 -3.36
N ALA A 109 4.51 4.14 -4.43
CA ALA A 109 3.58 3.00 -4.53
C ALA A 109 4.32 1.65 -4.46
N ALA A 110 5.49 1.53 -5.09
CA ALA A 110 6.30 0.31 -5.03
C ALA A 110 6.77 0.00 -3.59
N TYR A 111 7.18 1.03 -2.84
CA TYR A 111 7.48 0.86 -1.43
C TYR A 111 6.25 0.41 -0.63
N LEU A 112 5.13 1.13 -0.78
CA LEU A 112 3.90 0.82 -0.07
C LEU A 112 3.35 -0.59 -0.38
N TYR A 113 3.53 -1.10 -1.60
CA TYR A 113 3.15 -2.47 -1.95
C TYR A 113 4.15 -3.55 -1.54
N SER A 114 5.33 -3.16 -1.04
CA SER A 114 6.26 -4.07 -0.38
C SER A 114 5.99 -4.22 1.12
N LEU A 115 5.06 -3.43 1.67
CA LEU A 115 4.64 -3.53 3.07
C LEU A 115 3.56 -4.59 3.18
N ASP A 116 3.89 -5.70 3.83
CA ASP A 116 2.94 -6.75 4.20
C ASP A 116 2.74 -6.73 5.72
N ALA A 117 1.52 -7.04 6.16
CA ALA A 117 1.28 -7.35 7.57
C ALA A 117 1.95 -8.68 7.91
N ASP A 118 2.91 -8.64 8.84
CA ASP A 118 3.47 -9.84 9.48
C ASP A 118 2.39 -10.59 10.30
#